data_AF-A0AB35HNX6-F1
#
_entry.id   AF-A0AB35HNX6-F1
#
_cell.length_a   1.000
_cell.length_b   1.000
_cell.length_c   1.000
_cell.angle_alpha   90.00
_cell.angle_beta   90.00
_cell.angle_gamma   90.00
#
_symmetry.space_group_name_H-M   'P 1'
#
loop_
_entity.id
_entity.type
_entity.pdbx_description
1 polymer ?
#
loop_
_entity_poly.entity_id
_entity_poly.type
_entity_poly.pdbx_seq_one_letter_code
_entity_poly.pdbx_strand_id
1 'polypeptide(L)'
;MQDYQYPLDTEWSTEEMVLVMNLWQALEDSYEKGISAEKFLEAYNGFKTVVKSLGEERSLGRAFEKLSGYSLYKTVQEAKAHPDKKLKMKG
;
A
#
# COMPACT_ATOMS: atom_id res chain seq x y z
N MET A 1 -6.98 -4.81 -18.89
CA MET A 1 -6.16 -4.69 -17.66
C MET A 1 -5.21 -3.55 -17.91
N GLN A 2 -5.31 -2.48 -17.11
CA GLN A 2 -4.44 -1.31 -17.25
C GLN A 2 -3.06 -1.69 -16.69
N ASP A 3 -2.04 -1.64 -17.54
CA ASP A 3 -0.64 -1.87 -17.16
C ASP A 3 -0.15 -0.69 -16.32
N TYR A 4 -0.39 -0.74 -15.02
CA TYR A 4 0.19 0.22 -14.09
C TYR A 4 1.68 -0.11 -13.92
N GLN A 5 2.54 0.73 -14.50
CA GLN A 5 3.97 0.74 -14.19
C GLN A 5 4.19 1.34 -12.80
N TYR A 6 4.08 0.48 -11.78
CA TYR A 6 4.62 0.79 -10.47
C TYR A 6 6.15 0.94 -10.57
N PRO A 7 6.80 1.68 -9.66
CA PRO A 7 8.26 1.65 -9.55
C PRO A 7 8.63 0.25 -9.05
N LEU A 8 8.87 -0.66 -9.99
CA LEU A 8 9.25 -2.04 -9.71
C LEU A 8 10.76 -2.12 -9.79
N ASP A 9 11.36 -2.63 -8.72
CA ASP A 9 12.74 -3.11 -8.80
C ASP A 9 12.73 -4.40 -9.62
N THR A 10 13.57 -4.47 -10.66
CA THR A 10 13.68 -5.62 -11.56
C THR A 10 14.24 -6.87 -10.88
N GLU A 11 14.69 -6.76 -9.62
CA GLU A 11 15.19 -7.87 -8.82
C GLU A 11 14.10 -8.65 -8.07
N TRP A 12 12.85 -8.16 -8.04
CA TRP A 12 11.77 -8.84 -7.31
C TRP A 12 11.25 -10.09 -8.04
N SER A 13 11.01 -11.15 -7.27
CA SER A 13 10.33 -12.34 -7.76
C SER A 13 8.85 -12.04 -8.08
N THR A 14 8.20 -12.95 -8.82
CA THR A 14 6.76 -12.84 -9.11
C THR A 14 5.93 -12.75 -7.83
N GLU A 15 6.28 -13.55 -6.82
CA GLU A 15 5.62 -13.56 -5.52
C GLU A 15 5.78 -12.23 -4.79
N GLU A 16 6.98 -11.64 -4.84
CA GLU A 16 7.28 -10.34 -4.23
C GLU A 16 6.51 -9.21 -4.92
N MET A 17 6.43 -9.23 -6.26
CA MET A 17 5.61 -8.28 -7.02
C MET A 17 4.13 -8.35 -6.61
N VAL A 18 3.59 -9.56 -6.41
CA VAL A 18 2.21 -9.74 -5.94
C VAL A 18 2.01 -9.12 -4.56
N LEU A 19 2.94 -9.29 -3.62
CA LEU A 19 2.86 -8.69 -2.30
C LEU A 19 2.84 -7.15 -2.36
N VAL A 20 3.66 -6.57 -3.24
CA VAL A 20 3.70 -5.12 -3.43
C VAL A 20 2.40 -4.60 -4.06
N MET A 21 1.90 -5.25 -5.11
CA MET A 21 0.62 -4.90 -5.74
C MET A 21 -0.57 -5.00 -4.79
N ASN A 22 -0.57 -6.01 -3.90
CA ASN A 22 -1.62 -6.18 -2.91
C ASN A 22 -1.73 -4.97 -1.96
N LEU A 23 -0.60 -4.39 -1.54
CA LEU A 23 -0.62 -3.16 -0.73
C LEU A 23 -1.22 -1.98 -1.51
N TRP A 24 -0.86 -1.80 -2.77
CA TRP A 24 -1.38 -0.70 -3.57
C TRP A 24 -2.89 -0.83 -3.80
N GLN A 25 -3.37 -2.04 -4.10
CA GLN A 25 -4.80 -2.29 -4.22
C GLN A 25 -5.54 -2.04 -2.88
N ALA A 26 -4.96 -2.47 -1.75
CA ALA A 26 -5.53 -2.23 -0.43
C ALA A 26 -5.56 -0.73 -0.08
N LEU A 27 -4.55 0.03 -0.53
CA LEU A 27 -4.49 1.47 -0.39
C LEU A 27 -5.59 2.16 -1.19
N GLU A 28 -5.75 1.85 -2.48
CA GLU A 28 -6.87 2.34 -3.30
C GLU A 28 -8.21 2.01 -2.66
N ASP A 29 -8.39 0.77 -2.22
CA ASP A 29 -9.60 0.30 -1.57
C ASP A 29 -9.93 1.13 -0.34
N SER A 30 -8.93 1.52 0.46
CA SER A 30 -9.13 2.36 1.65
C SER A 30 -9.71 3.75 1.32
N TYR A 31 -9.45 4.30 0.13
CA TYR A 31 -9.99 5.59 -0.32
C TYR A 31 -11.32 5.42 -1.09
N GLU A 32 -11.45 4.38 -1.93
CA GLU A 32 -12.56 4.26 -2.89
C GLU A 32 -13.80 3.56 -2.34
N LYS A 33 -13.63 2.43 -1.64
CA LYS A 33 -14.75 1.61 -1.10
C LYS A 33 -14.70 1.36 0.42
N GLY A 34 -13.53 1.59 0.99
CA GLY A 34 -13.12 1.25 2.34
C GLY A 34 -12.80 -0.24 2.52
N ILE A 35 -11.84 -0.53 3.39
CA ILE A 35 -11.30 -1.88 3.69
C ILE A 35 -11.19 -2.05 5.21
N SER A 36 -11.16 -3.28 5.75
CA SER A 36 -10.83 -3.43 7.18
C SER A 36 -9.37 -3.06 7.44
N ALA A 37 -9.10 -2.41 8.57
CA ALA A 37 -7.73 -2.06 8.96
C ALA A 37 -6.85 -3.30 9.09
N GLU A 38 -7.38 -4.40 9.63
CA GLU A 38 -6.71 -5.70 9.66
C GLU A 38 -6.22 -6.15 8.27
N LYS A 39 -7.09 -6.16 7.26
CA LYS A 39 -6.71 -6.58 5.89
C LYS A 39 -5.69 -5.64 5.25
N PHE A 40 -5.83 -4.33 5.50
CA PHE A 40 -4.84 -3.37 5.04
C PHE A 40 -3.47 -3.61 5.70
N LEU A 41 -3.44 -3.86 7.01
CA LEU A 41 -2.22 -4.14 7.75
C LEU A 41 -1.58 -5.48 7.36
N GLU A 42 -2.38 -6.49 7.02
CA GLU A 42 -1.88 -7.75 6.45
C GLU A 42 -1.15 -7.52 5.13
N ALA A 43 -1.78 -6.78 4.20
CA ALA A 43 -1.15 -6.40 2.93
C ALA A 43 0.12 -5.56 3.15
N TYR A 44 0.08 -4.62 4.10
CA TYR A 44 1.25 -3.82 4.48
C TYR A 44 2.38 -4.66 5.06
N ASN A 45 2.08 -5.63 5.92
CA ASN A 45 3.09 -6.55 6.45
C ASN A 45 3.72 -7.40 5.35
N GLY A 46 2.92 -7.88 4.39
CA GLY A 46 3.42 -8.56 3.19
C GLY A 46 4.35 -7.68 2.36
N PHE A 47 3.96 -6.44 2.10
CA PHE A 47 4.84 -5.47 1.44
C PHE A 47 6.17 -5.25 2.20
N LYS A 48 6.15 -5.20 3.54
CA LYS A 48 7.35 -5.02 4.36
C LYS A 48 8.30 -6.21 4.37
N THR A 49 7.88 -7.41 3.97
CA THR A 49 8.82 -8.54 3.79
C THR A 49 9.72 -8.33 2.59
N VAL A 50 9.20 -7.66 1.55
CA VAL A 50 9.92 -7.27 0.32
C VAL A 50 10.68 -5.96 0.56
N VAL A 51 9.96 -4.89 0.89
CA VAL A 51 10.50 -3.54 1.07
C VAL A 51 10.84 -3.29 2.53
N LYS A 52 12.04 -3.74 2.94
CA LYS A 52 12.51 -3.63 4.33
C LYS A 52 12.93 -2.20 4.69
N SER A 53 13.51 -1.47 3.74
CA SER A 53 14.02 -0.11 3.94
C SER A 53 12.91 0.93 4.12
N LEU A 54 13.03 1.80 5.12
CA LEU A 54 12.12 2.95 5.29
C LEU A 54 12.30 3.99 4.19
N GLY A 55 13.51 4.14 3.65
CA GLY A 55 13.78 5.09 2.56
C GLY A 55 13.08 4.68 1.27
N GLU A 56 13.12 3.38 0.97
CA GLU A 56 12.48 2.79 -0.21
C GLU A 56 10.96 2.85 -0.09
N GLU A 57 10.39 2.46 1.06
CA GLU A 57 8.96 2.60 1.35
C GLU A 57 8.47 4.04 1.13
N ARG A 58 9.22 5.04 1.62
CA ARG A 58 8.89 6.45 1.42
C ARG A 58 8.95 6.85 -0.04
N SER A 59 9.95 6.39 -0.80
CA SER A 59 10.08 6.68 -2.23
C SER A 59 8.92 6.09 -3.02
N LEU A 60 8.59 4.82 -2.80
CA LEU A 60 7.48 4.12 -3.43
C LEU A 60 6.14 4.75 -3.07
N GLY A 61 5.90 5.01 -1.78
CA GLY A 61 4.69 5.65 -1.29
C GLY A 61 4.48 7.04 -1.89
N ARG A 62 5.52 7.85 -2.02
CA ARG A 62 5.44 9.17 -2.70
C ARG A 62 5.17 9.05 -4.19
N ALA A 63 5.80 8.08 -4.86
CA ALA A 63 5.57 7.85 -6.27
C ALA A 63 4.12 7.45 -6.53
N PHE A 64 3.57 6.56 -5.69
CA PHE A 64 2.17 6.18 -5.75
C PHE A 64 1.24 7.36 -5.47
N GLU A 65 1.47 8.08 -4.37
CA GLU A 65 0.66 9.24 -3.97
C GLU A 65 0.65 10.33 -5.06
N LYS A 66 1.76 10.54 -5.77
CA LYS A 66 1.82 11.48 -6.90
C LYS A 66 0.91 11.07 -8.07
N LEU A 67 0.72 9.78 -8.29
CA LEU A 67 -0.08 9.25 -9.39
C LEU A 67 -1.57 9.14 -9.03
N SER A 68 -1.88 8.69 -7.81
CA SER A 68 -3.25 8.40 -7.38
C SER A 68 -3.88 9.49 -6.48
N GLY A 69 -3.06 10.30 -5.83
CA GLY A 69 -3.48 11.20 -4.75
C GLY A 69 -3.65 10.51 -3.39
N TYR A 70 -3.38 9.20 -3.29
CA TYR A 70 -3.60 8.42 -2.07
C TYR A 70 -2.33 8.27 -1.25
N SER A 71 -2.38 8.68 0.03
CA SER A 71 -1.21 8.69 0.89
C SER A 71 -1.06 7.37 1.67
N LEU A 72 -0.02 6.59 1.32
CA LEU A 72 0.32 5.36 2.04
C LEU A 72 0.58 5.67 3.53
N TYR A 73 1.37 6.71 3.81
CA TYR A 73 1.77 7.06 5.17
C TYR A 73 0.56 7.34 6.08
N LYS A 74 -0.36 8.21 5.64
CA LYS A 74 -1.56 8.55 6.42
C LYS A 74 -2.44 7.31 6.65
N THR A 75 -2.57 6.46 5.63
CA THR A 75 -3.39 5.25 5.71
C THR A 75 -2.81 4.24 6.69
N VAL A 76 -1.49 4.04 6.69
CA VAL A 76 -0.81 3.16 7.66
C VAL A 76 -0.95 3.69 9.09
N GLN A 77 -0.86 5.01 9.29
CA GLN A 77 -1.07 5.61 10.61
C GLN A 77 -2.49 5.37 11.11
N GLU A 78 -3.49 5.64 10.29
CA GLU A 78 -4.90 5.42 10.64
C GLU A 78 -5.18 3.94 10.94
N ALA A 79 -4.66 3.03 10.10
CA ALA A 79 -4.79 1.59 10.26
C ALA A 79 -4.25 1.10 11.61
N LYS A 80 -3.07 1.59 12.01
CA LYS A 80 -2.45 1.23 13.29
C LYS A 80 -3.16 1.84 14.49
N ALA A 81 -3.75 3.03 14.35
CA ALA A 81 -4.52 3.66 15.42
C ALA A 81 -5.86 2.95 15.65
N HIS A 82 -6.43 2.37 14.59
CA HIS A 82 -7.77 1.78 14.59
C HIS A 82 -7.80 0.39 13.91
N PRO A 83 -7.05 -0.60 14.44
CA PRO A 83 -6.87 -1.91 13.78
C PRO A 83 -8.17 -2.72 13.61
N ASP A 84 -9.17 -2.48 14.46
CA ASP A 84 -10.46 -3.20 14.44
C ASP A 84 -11.55 -2.49 13.64
N LYS A 85 -11.23 -1.38 12.96
CA LYS A 85 -12.22 -0.57 12.23
C LYS A 85 -12.12 -0.75 10.72
N LYS A 86 -13.19 -0.37 10.03
CA LYS A 86 -13.16 -0.15 8.59
C LYS A 86 -12.42 1.16 8.30
N LEU A 87 -11.31 1.08 7.58
CA LEU A 87 -10.60 2.22 7.00
C LEU A 87 -11.38 2.78 5.82
N LYS A 88 -11.70 4.06 5.92
CA LYS A 88 -12.26 4.84 4.82
C LYS A 88 -11.59 6.21 4.84
N MET A 89 -10.48 6.31 4.11
CA MET A 89 -9.69 7.54 4.03
C MET A 89 -10.46 8.60 3.22
N LYS A 90 -10.13 9.87 3.47
CA LYS A 90 -10.59 11.00 2.66
C LYS A 90 -9.41 11.49 1.83
N GLY A 91 -9.66 11.67 0.52
CA GLY A 91 -8.72 12.30 -0.41
C GLY A 91 -8.45 13.75 -0.05
#